data_AF-A0A8S3HBT6-F1
#
_entry.id   AF-A0A8S3HBT6-F1
#
_cell.length_a   1.000
_cell.length_b   1.000
_cell.length_c   1.000
_cell.angle_alpha   90.00
_cell.angle_beta   90.00
_cell.angle_gamma   90.00
#
_symmetry.space_group_name_H-M   'P 1'
#
loop_
_entity.id
_entity.type
_entity.pdbx_description
1 polymer ?
#
loop_
_entity_poly.entity_id
_entity_poly.type
_entity_poly.pdbx_seq_one_letter_code
_entity_poly.pdbx_strand_id
1 'polypeptide(L)'
;MSNNEQTIQFPVALKPLLTDFVVHVLRDRISSDQLPSYAVQYFSERQNAQPYIATLDDNTESAGTFVTHQTSCISNQNDDIISDEKQRRKSVWGGSPDPDRDLTDKVVMKNPDVFQILCKIVQDAVIYVGDDPSLVKQFVKYLAPKYVFKGEEIIRQGDEGDYFYCIESGKYDVIVNGKKVYELDNKGCFGDIALLY
;
A
#
# COMPACT_ATOMS: atom_id res chain seq x y z
N MET A 1 29.15 -25.39 -50.69
CA MET A 1 29.22 -24.93 -49.28
C MET A 1 27.79 -24.63 -48.87
N SER A 2 27.10 -25.60 -48.24
CA SER A 2 25.70 -25.43 -47.82
C SER A 2 25.68 -24.92 -46.38
N ASN A 3 25.08 -23.75 -46.17
CA ASN A 3 24.83 -23.18 -44.85
C ASN A 3 23.68 -23.94 -44.18
N ASN A 4 23.98 -24.63 -43.07
CA ASN A 4 22.98 -25.20 -42.19
C ASN A 4 22.38 -24.10 -41.32
N GLU A 5 21.25 -23.53 -41.74
CA GLU A 5 20.40 -22.75 -40.82
C GLU A 5 19.66 -23.74 -39.91
N GLN A 6 20.20 -23.99 -38.73
CA GLN A 6 19.48 -24.73 -37.69
C GLN A 6 18.39 -23.82 -37.11
N THR A 7 17.14 -24.03 -37.52
CA THR A 7 15.97 -23.45 -36.86
C THR A 7 15.87 -24.00 -35.43
N ILE A 8 16.17 -23.17 -34.43
CA ILE A 8 16.06 -23.51 -33.01
C ILE A 8 14.57 -23.51 -32.64
N GLN A 9 14.00 -24.71 -32.52
CA GLN A 9 12.63 -24.89 -32.00
C GLN A 9 12.65 -24.79 -30.47
N PHE A 10 11.98 -23.77 -29.93
CA PHE A 10 11.85 -23.61 -28.48
C PHE A 10 10.80 -24.58 -27.92
N PRO A 11 11.09 -25.33 -26.85
CA PRO A 11 10.08 -26.13 -26.18
C PRO A 11 8.93 -25.25 -25.70
N VAL A 12 7.69 -25.64 -26.03
CA VAL A 12 6.47 -24.88 -25.71
C VAL A 12 6.34 -24.63 -24.19
N ALA A 13 6.84 -25.56 -23.37
CA ALA A 13 6.82 -25.48 -21.91
C ALA A 13 7.90 -24.55 -21.29
N LEU A 14 8.88 -24.08 -22.07
CA LEU A 14 10.02 -23.32 -21.53
C LEU A 14 9.60 -21.94 -21.02
N LYS A 15 8.79 -21.22 -21.82
CA LYS A 15 8.29 -19.89 -21.46
C LYS A 15 7.53 -19.90 -20.12
N PRO A 16 6.48 -20.71 -19.94
CA PRO A 16 5.70 -20.72 -18.70
C PRO A 16 6.54 -21.15 -17.48
N LEU A 17 7.46 -22.11 -17.64
CA LEU A 17 8.37 -22.53 -16.58
C LEU A 17 9.28 -21.39 -16.09
N LEU A 18 9.95 -20.70 -17.02
CA LEU A 18 10.83 -19.59 -16.67
C LEU A 18 10.06 -18.40 -16.14
N THR A 19 8.88 -18.13 -16.68
CA THR A 19 8.00 -17.07 -16.18
C THR A 19 7.61 -17.32 -14.72
N ASP A 20 7.22 -18.54 -14.37
CA ASP A 20 6.85 -18.85 -13.00
C ASP A 20 8.04 -18.77 -12.02
N PHE A 21 9.23 -19.21 -12.45
CA PHE A 21 10.47 -19.00 -11.68
C PHE A 21 10.74 -17.52 -11.40
N VAL A 22 10.64 -16.68 -12.44
CA VAL A 22 10.86 -15.23 -12.31
C VAL A 22 9.85 -14.59 -11.34
N VAL A 23 8.59 -15.03 -11.36
CA VAL A 23 7.59 -14.55 -10.40
C VAL A 23 8.00 -14.86 -8.96
N HIS A 24 8.54 -16.04 -8.68
CA HIS A 24 9.01 -16.43 -7.35
C HIS A 24 10.23 -15.61 -6.91
N VAL A 25 11.20 -15.40 -7.82
CA VAL A 25 12.37 -14.53 -7.57
C VAL A 25 11.94 -13.10 -7.23
N LEU A 26 10.95 -12.56 -7.95
CA LEU A 26 10.45 -11.20 -7.72
C LEU A 26 9.62 -11.07 -6.44
N ARG A 27 8.82 -12.09 -6.11
CA ARG A 27 8.03 -12.15 -4.86
C ARG A 27 8.95 -12.20 -3.65
N ASP A 28 9.96 -13.07 -3.67
CA ASP A 28 10.83 -13.33 -2.52
C ASP A 28 12.01 -12.35 -2.45
N ARG A 29 12.08 -11.38 -3.37
CA ARG A 29 13.14 -10.35 -3.45
C ARG A 29 14.55 -10.96 -3.41
N ILE A 30 14.74 -12.09 -4.10
CA ILE A 30 16.01 -12.81 -4.12
C ILE A 30 17.08 -11.93 -4.77
N SER A 31 18.19 -11.71 -4.06
CA SER A 31 19.33 -10.93 -4.55
C SER A 31 20.10 -11.68 -5.63
N SER A 32 20.72 -10.96 -6.57
CA SER A 32 21.47 -11.54 -7.70
C SER A 32 22.54 -12.55 -7.27
N ASP A 33 23.17 -12.35 -6.11
CA ASP A 33 24.21 -13.23 -5.58
C ASP A 33 23.69 -14.60 -5.10
N GLN A 34 22.42 -14.68 -4.71
CA GLN A 34 21.74 -15.91 -4.24
C GLN A 34 20.85 -16.53 -5.32
N LEU A 35 20.75 -15.90 -6.49
CA LEU A 35 19.90 -16.37 -7.58
C LEU A 35 20.28 -17.78 -8.07
N PRO A 36 21.58 -18.14 -8.21
CA PRO A 36 21.96 -19.48 -8.68
C PRO A 36 21.61 -20.59 -7.67
N SER A 37 21.86 -20.36 -6.38
CA SER A 37 21.52 -21.32 -5.31
C SER A 37 20.01 -21.50 -5.19
N TYR A 38 19.26 -20.39 -5.24
CA TYR A 38 17.79 -20.40 -5.25
C TYR A 38 17.22 -21.13 -6.49
N ALA A 39 17.79 -20.91 -7.68
CA ALA A 39 17.36 -21.61 -8.89
C ALA A 39 17.50 -23.13 -8.76
N VAL A 40 18.63 -23.60 -8.23
CA VAL A 40 18.88 -25.03 -7.99
C VAL A 40 17.84 -25.61 -7.04
N GLN A 41 17.58 -24.93 -5.93
CA GLN A 41 16.57 -25.36 -4.97
C GLN A 41 15.16 -25.40 -5.59
N TYR A 42 14.76 -24.31 -6.25
CA TYR A 42 13.45 -24.17 -6.87
C TYR A 42 13.17 -25.27 -7.91
N PHE A 43 14.10 -25.52 -8.84
CA PHE A 43 13.90 -26.56 -9.85
C PHE A 43 13.99 -27.97 -9.27
N SER A 44 14.78 -28.19 -8.22
CA SER A 44 14.84 -29.48 -7.52
C SER A 44 13.55 -29.81 -6.79
N GLU A 45 12.95 -28.83 -6.11
CA GLU A 45 11.65 -28.96 -5.46
C GLU A 45 10.54 -29.20 -6.48
N ARG A 46 10.57 -28.51 -7.63
CA ARG A 46 9.58 -28.67 -8.70
C ARG A 46 9.71 -29.97 -9.48
N GLN A 47 10.91 -30.55 -9.61
CA GLN A 47 11.11 -31.85 -10.24
C GLN A 47 10.38 -32.98 -9.49
N ASN A 48 10.20 -32.81 -8.17
CA ASN A 48 9.52 -33.78 -7.31
C ASN A 48 7.99 -33.56 -7.25
N ALA A 49 7.47 -32.47 -7.82
CA ALA A 49 6.05 -32.18 -7.96
C ALA A 49 5.54 -32.60 -9.36
N GLN A 50 4.27 -33.01 -9.47
CA GLN A 50 3.65 -33.64 -10.66
C GLN A 50 3.90 -32.94 -12.02
N PRO A 51 3.83 -33.69 -13.13
CA PRO A 51 4.23 -33.21 -14.46
C PRO A 51 3.38 -32.03 -14.95
N TYR A 52 4.07 -31.07 -15.55
CA TYR A 52 3.49 -29.92 -16.23
C TYR A 52 2.62 -30.37 -17.42
N ILE A 53 1.31 -30.15 -17.34
CA ILE A 53 0.41 -30.29 -18.49
C ILE A 53 0.39 -28.94 -19.23
N ALA A 54 0.98 -28.92 -20.43
CA ALA A 54 0.84 -27.81 -21.35
C ALA A 54 -0.60 -27.81 -21.90
N THR A 55 -1.48 -26.93 -21.42
CA THR A 55 -2.72 -26.63 -22.14
C THR A 55 -2.35 -25.78 -23.35
N LEU A 56 -2.52 -26.37 -24.54
CA LEU A 56 -2.38 -25.69 -25.82
C LEU A 56 -3.60 -24.79 -26.03
N ASP A 57 -3.48 -23.51 -25.69
CA ASP A 57 -4.38 -22.49 -26.20
C ASP A 57 -3.90 -22.09 -27.59
N ASP A 58 -4.49 -22.75 -28.58
CA ASP A 58 -4.29 -22.53 -30.00
C ASP A 58 -5.10 -21.28 -30.40
N ASN A 59 -4.59 -20.07 -30.09
CA ASN A 59 -5.11 -18.82 -30.65
C ASN A 59 -4.02 -17.75 -30.74
N THR A 60 -3.67 -17.48 -32.00
CA THR A 60 -2.96 -16.33 -32.56
C THR A 60 -3.15 -14.98 -31.84
N GLU A 61 -2.00 -14.34 -31.58
CA GLU A 61 -1.74 -12.88 -31.53
C GLU A 61 -2.76 -11.93 -30.87
N SER A 62 -2.60 -11.70 -29.55
CA SER A 62 -2.59 -10.34 -28.97
C SER A 62 -2.36 -10.36 -27.45
N ALA A 63 -1.49 -9.44 -27.00
CA ALA A 63 -1.33 -8.92 -25.64
C ALA A 63 -1.55 -9.90 -24.46
N GLY A 64 -0.43 -10.31 -23.86
CA GLY A 64 -0.35 -11.28 -22.76
C GLY A 64 -1.36 -11.07 -21.64
N THR A 65 -2.26 -12.04 -21.51
CA THR A 65 -3.09 -12.26 -20.32
C THR A 65 -2.53 -13.47 -19.57
N PHE A 66 -2.18 -13.25 -18.31
CA PHE A 66 -1.63 -14.26 -17.42
C PHE A 66 -2.78 -15.04 -16.77
N VAL A 67 -2.97 -16.31 -17.15
CA VAL A 67 -3.94 -17.21 -16.51
C VAL A 67 -3.17 -18.10 -15.52
N THR A 68 -3.43 -17.92 -14.22
CA THR A 68 -3.01 -18.86 -13.18
C THR A 68 -4.13 -19.87 -13.00
N HIS A 69 -3.85 -21.17 -13.05
CA HIS A 69 -4.84 -22.22 -12.80
C HIS A 69 -5.44 -22.05 -11.40
N GLN A 70 -6.73 -21.68 -11.34
CA GLN A 70 -7.58 -21.92 -10.18
C GLN A 70 -7.78 -23.43 -10.06
N THR A 71 -7.26 -24.03 -8.99
CA THR A 71 -7.75 -25.31 -8.49
C THR A 71 -9.21 -25.12 -8.08
N SER A 72 -10.10 -25.92 -8.67
CA SER A 72 -11.52 -25.91 -8.40
C SER A 72 -11.84 -26.30 -6.95
N CYS A 73 -12.84 -25.60 -6.41
CA CYS A 73 -13.35 -25.70 -5.06
C CYS A 73 -14.06 -27.03 -4.78
N ILE A 74 -13.83 -27.58 -3.58
CA ILE A 74 -14.78 -28.43 -2.86
C ILE A 74 -15.19 -27.65 -1.61
N SER A 75 -16.49 -27.50 -1.43
CA SER A 75 -17.15 -26.61 -0.49
C SER A 75 -17.17 -27.08 0.96
N ASN A 76 -17.30 -26.09 1.85
CA ASN A 76 -17.87 -26.07 3.21
C ASN A 76 -16.87 -25.91 4.37
N GLN A 77 -16.74 -24.70 4.90
CA GLN A 77 -17.40 -24.23 6.13
C GLN A 77 -16.97 -22.79 6.44
N ASN A 78 -17.85 -22.06 7.13
CA ASN A 78 -17.82 -20.61 7.33
C ASN A 78 -16.58 -20.12 8.08
N ASP A 79 -15.84 -19.21 7.46
CA ASP A 79 -14.99 -18.21 8.11
C ASP A 79 -14.92 -17.01 7.16
N ASP A 80 -15.16 -15.79 7.66
CA ASP A 80 -15.07 -14.52 6.91
C ASP A 80 -13.60 -14.23 6.54
N ILE A 81 -13.07 -15.00 5.58
CA ILE A 81 -11.79 -14.73 4.93
C ILE A 81 -12.09 -13.74 3.82
N ILE A 82 -11.54 -12.52 3.94
CA ILE A 82 -11.48 -11.54 2.84
C ILE A 82 -10.87 -12.29 1.65
N SER A 83 -11.70 -12.64 0.68
CA SER A 83 -11.26 -13.31 -0.52
C SER A 83 -10.30 -12.36 -1.23
N ASP A 84 -9.04 -12.80 -1.35
CA ASP A 84 -7.96 -12.19 -2.17
C ASP A 84 -8.30 -12.30 -3.68
N GLU A 85 -9.57 -12.05 -4.04
CA GLU A 85 -9.93 -11.76 -5.41
C GLU A 85 -9.16 -10.49 -5.79
N LYS A 86 -8.54 -10.54 -6.97
CA LYS A 86 -7.74 -9.47 -7.56
C LYS A 86 -8.61 -8.26 -7.82
N GLN A 87 -8.99 -7.55 -6.76
CA GLN A 87 -9.86 -6.40 -6.80
C GLN A 87 -9.13 -5.31 -7.56
N ARG A 88 -9.79 -4.78 -8.60
CA ARG A 88 -9.22 -3.72 -9.41
C ARG A 88 -8.99 -2.51 -8.51
N ARG A 89 -7.73 -2.07 -8.39
CA ARG A 89 -7.39 -0.82 -7.70
C ARG A 89 -8.19 0.30 -8.35
N LYS A 90 -8.95 1.02 -7.54
CA LYS A 90 -9.72 2.18 -7.98
C LYS A 90 -8.80 3.40 -7.94
N SER A 91 -8.95 4.30 -8.92
CA SER A 91 -8.28 5.59 -8.89
C SER A 91 -8.86 6.45 -7.77
N VAL A 92 -8.01 7.27 -7.16
CA VAL A 92 -8.37 8.23 -6.12
C VAL A 92 -7.81 9.58 -6.55
N TRP A 93 -8.56 10.67 -6.31
CA TRP A 93 -8.22 12.00 -6.80
C TRP A 93 -8.44 13.04 -5.70
N GLY A 94 -7.37 13.75 -5.33
CA GLY A 94 -7.47 14.97 -4.53
C GLY A 94 -7.73 16.19 -5.42
N GLY A 95 -8.49 17.15 -4.93
CA GLY A 95 -8.85 18.35 -5.69
C GLY A 95 -7.65 19.07 -6.33
N SER A 96 -7.87 19.72 -7.48
CA SER A 96 -6.81 20.46 -8.17
C SER A 96 -6.38 21.67 -7.33
N PRO A 97 -5.07 21.85 -7.04
CA PRO A 97 -4.59 23.06 -6.40
C PRO A 97 -4.87 24.28 -7.29
N ASP A 98 -5.36 25.35 -6.67
CA ASP A 98 -5.47 26.66 -7.32
C ASP A 98 -4.17 27.44 -7.02
N PRO A 99 -3.34 27.75 -8.02
CA PRO A 99 -2.06 28.42 -7.82
C PRO A 99 -2.20 29.87 -7.32
N ASP A 100 -3.36 30.51 -7.57
CA ASP A 100 -3.61 31.90 -7.21
C ASP A 100 -4.29 32.04 -5.84
N ARG A 101 -4.53 30.92 -5.15
CA ARG A 101 -5.17 30.92 -3.84
C ARG A 101 -4.26 31.58 -2.80
N ASP A 102 -4.71 32.71 -2.27
CA ASP A 102 -4.08 33.32 -1.10
C ASP A 102 -4.31 32.44 0.15
N LEU A 103 -3.22 32.04 0.79
CA LEU A 103 -3.23 31.23 2.00
C LEU A 103 -2.91 32.05 3.26
N THR A 104 -2.52 33.31 3.12
CA THR A 104 -1.96 34.12 4.20
C THR A 104 -2.96 34.41 5.32
N ASP A 105 -4.25 34.43 5.01
CA ASP A 105 -5.33 34.71 5.99
C ASP A 105 -5.55 33.62 7.05
N LYS A 106 -4.99 32.42 6.87
CA LYS A 106 -5.25 31.26 7.75
C LYS A 106 -4.18 31.02 8.82
N VAL A 107 -3.19 31.90 8.93
CA VAL A 107 -2.09 31.72 9.88
C VAL A 107 -2.58 31.99 11.30
N VAL A 108 -2.60 30.96 12.15
CA VAL A 108 -2.95 31.08 13.57
C VAL A 108 -1.68 31.18 14.42
N MET A 109 -1.55 32.26 15.18
CA MET A 109 -0.47 32.42 16.16
C MET A 109 -0.66 31.45 17.33
N LYS A 110 0.37 30.63 17.59
CA LYS A 110 0.35 29.59 18.63
C LYS A 110 1.34 29.91 19.74
N ASN A 111 1.06 29.40 20.93
CA ASN A 111 1.99 29.44 22.05
C ASN A 111 3.30 28.70 21.66
N PRO A 112 4.50 29.24 21.97
CA PRO A 112 5.77 28.63 21.58
C PRO A 112 5.95 27.18 22.06
N ASP A 113 5.45 26.84 23.25
CA ASP A 113 5.63 25.49 23.81
C ASP A 113 4.77 24.48 23.06
N VAL A 114 3.50 24.82 22.83
CA VAL A 114 2.56 24.02 22.03
C VAL A 114 3.07 23.89 20.59
N PHE A 115 3.62 24.96 20.03
CA PHE A 115 4.18 24.95 18.69
C PHE A 115 5.31 23.92 18.56
N GLN A 116 6.20 23.81 19.54
CA GLN A 116 7.27 22.80 19.52
C GLN A 116 6.74 21.37 19.63
N ILE A 117 5.73 21.16 20.47
CA ILE A 117 5.09 19.84 20.62
C ILE A 117 4.44 19.42 19.29
N LEU A 118 3.67 20.31 18.66
CA LEU A 118 3.04 20.05 17.38
C LEU A 118 4.06 19.78 16.27
N CYS A 119 5.20 20.49 16.25
CA CYS A 119 6.27 20.21 15.30
C CYS A 119 6.77 18.76 15.42
N LYS A 120 6.96 18.25 16.64
CA LYS A 120 7.39 16.87 16.88
C LYS A 120 6.34 15.86 16.40
N ILE A 121 5.07 16.10 16.74
CA ILE A 121 3.96 15.21 16.33
C ILE A 121 3.85 15.13 14.81
N VAL A 122 3.94 16.27 14.12
CA VAL A 122 3.86 16.32 12.65
C VAL A 122 5.08 15.67 11.98
N GLN A 123 6.26 15.80 12.59
CA GLN A 123 7.47 15.17 12.07
C GLN A 123 7.39 13.63 12.11
N ASP A 124 6.66 13.08 13.09
CA ASP A 124 6.41 11.64 13.20
C ASP A 124 5.25 11.14 12.31
N ALA A 125 4.51 12.04 11.65
CA ALA A 125 3.35 11.68 10.84
C ALA A 125 3.76 11.07 9.49
N VAL A 126 3.06 10.03 9.06
CA VAL A 126 3.39 9.25 7.84
C VAL A 126 3.35 10.08 6.56
N ILE A 127 2.49 11.10 6.49
CA ILE A 127 2.41 11.97 5.31
C ILE A 127 3.68 12.81 5.09
N TYR A 128 4.48 12.97 6.14
CA TYR A 128 5.70 13.75 6.06
C TYR A 128 6.86 12.89 5.57
N VAL A 129 7.16 12.97 4.26
CA VAL A 129 8.23 12.19 3.60
C VAL A 129 9.54 12.99 3.47
N GLY A 130 9.64 14.17 4.10
CA GLY A 130 10.78 15.09 3.97
C GLY A 130 11.65 15.19 5.21
N ASP A 131 12.78 15.89 5.08
CA ASP A 131 13.64 16.28 6.21
C ASP A 131 13.88 17.81 6.22
N ASP A 132 12.90 18.60 5.77
CA ASP A 132 12.93 20.06 5.84
C ASP A 132 12.15 20.59 7.06
N PRO A 133 12.84 21.00 8.14
CA PRO A 133 12.19 21.51 9.34
C PRO A 133 11.38 22.79 9.09
N SER A 134 11.68 23.52 8.02
CA SER A 134 10.98 24.75 7.65
C SER A 134 9.55 24.45 7.19
N LEU A 135 9.37 23.37 6.43
CA LEU A 135 8.07 22.92 5.95
C LEU A 135 7.18 22.48 7.11
N VAL A 136 7.72 21.73 8.08
CA VAL A 136 6.99 21.34 9.29
C VAL A 136 6.49 22.58 10.04
N LYS A 137 7.37 23.58 10.23
CA LYS A 137 7.00 24.83 10.89
C LYS A 137 5.91 25.58 10.12
N GLN A 138 5.98 25.60 8.79
CA GLN A 138 4.96 26.23 7.96
C GLN A 138 3.62 25.50 8.06
N PHE A 139 3.63 24.18 8.02
CA PHE A 139 2.44 23.35 8.20
C PHE A 139 1.78 23.58 9.56
N VAL A 140 2.57 23.54 10.65
CA VAL A 140 2.07 23.77 12.01
C VAL A 140 1.45 25.16 12.17
N LYS A 141 1.92 26.19 11.43
CA LYS A 141 1.29 27.52 11.46
C LYS A 141 -0.16 27.52 10.97
N TYR A 142 -0.51 26.64 10.03
CA TYR A 142 -1.85 26.54 9.47
C TYR A 142 -2.81 25.64 10.26
N LEU A 143 -2.33 24.91 11.27
CA LEU A 143 -3.22 24.16 12.17
C LEU A 143 -4.13 25.11 12.95
N ALA A 144 -5.41 24.79 13.06
CA ALA A 144 -6.38 25.55 13.83
C ALA A 144 -6.79 24.78 15.10
N PRO A 145 -7.03 25.45 16.24
CA PRO A 145 -7.49 24.78 17.45
C PRO A 145 -8.91 24.22 17.26
N LYS A 146 -9.13 23.00 17.74
CA LYS A 146 -10.46 22.39 17.87
C LYS A 146 -10.62 21.95 19.32
N TYR A 147 -11.59 22.55 20.00
CA TYR A 147 -11.96 22.16 21.37
C TYR A 147 -13.07 21.12 21.32
N VAL A 148 -12.97 20.10 22.17
CA VAL A 148 -13.93 18.99 22.23
C VAL A 148 -14.24 18.66 23.68
N PHE A 149 -15.44 18.15 23.93
CA PHE A 149 -15.91 17.75 25.25
C PHE A 149 -15.72 16.24 25.50
N LYS A 150 -15.73 15.85 26.77
CA LYS A 150 -15.66 14.43 27.14
C LYS A 150 -16.87 13.68 26.57
N GLY A 151 -16.60 12.59 25.85
CA GLY A 151 -17.63 11.77 25.20
C GLY A 151 -18.07 12.29 23.83
N GLU A 152 -17.50 13.41 23.37
CA GLU A 152 -17.70 13.88 22.00
C GLU A 152 -16.93 13.01 21.02
N GLU A 153 -17.58 12.66 19.91
CA GLU A 153 -16.97 11.93 18.81
C GLU A 153 -16.31 12.93 17.86
N ILE A 154 -14.99 12.83 17.68
CA ILE A 154 -14.24 13.75 16.82
C ILE A 154 -14.45 13.42 15.35
N ILE A 155 -14.36 12.13 15.01
CA ILE A 155 -14.60 11.54 13.70
C ILE A 155 -15.25 10.17 13.85
N ARG A 156 -16.01 9.75 12.83
CA ARG A 156 -16.69 8.45 12.77
C ARG A 156 -16.09 7.58 11.68
N GLN A 157 -15.98 6.28 11.96
CA GLN A 157 -15.56 5.32 10.94
C GLN A 157 -16.58 5.26 9.79
N GLY A 158 -16.10 5.45 8.56
CA GLY A 158 -16.91 5.40 7.34
C GLY A 158 -17.32 6.77 6.81
N ASP A 159 -17.11 7.83 7.58
CA ASP A 159 -17.35 9.21 7.13
C ASP A 159 -16.20 9.68 6.22
N GLU A 160 -16.51 10.65 5.36
CA GLU A 160 -15.50 11.35 4.57
C GLU A 160 -14.55 12.12 5.50
N GLY A 161 -13.25 12.05 5.21
CA GLY A 161 -12.21 12.68 6.00
C GLY A 161 -11.66 13.90 5.28
N ASP A 162 -11.88 15.09 5.83
CA ASP A 162 -11.36 16.35 5.28
C ASP A 162 -10.18 16.93 6.09
N TYR A 163 -9.97 16.42 7.30
CA TYR A 163 -9.11 17.04 8.29
C TYR A 163 -8.09 16.07 8.88
N PHE A 164 -6.91 16.62 9.11
CA PHE A 164 -5.87 16.02 9.93
C PHE A 164 -5.89 16.63 11.32
N TYR A 165 -5.84 15.79 12.36
CA TYR A 165 -5.90 16.20 13.74
C TYR A 165 -4.62 15.83 14.49
N CYS A 166 -4.11 16.78 15.28
CA CYS A 166 -3.03 16.58 16.24
C CYS A 166 -3.57 16.75 17.66
N ILE A 167 -3.19 15.83 18.55
CA ILE A 167 -3.58 15.92 19.96
C ILE A 167 -2.62 16.84 20.69
N GLU A 168 -3.14 17.99 21.14
CA GLU A 168 -2.43 18.88 22.08
C GLU A 168 -2.56 18.35 23.52
N SER A 169 -3.76 17.97 23.93
CA SER A 169 -4.03 17.41 25.26
C SER A 169 -5.33 16.60 25.28
N GLY A 170 -5.47 15.75 26.30
CA GLY A 170 -6.64 14.89 26.50
C GLY A 170 -6.35 13.40 26.25
N LYS A 171 -7.36 12.57 26.54
CA LYS A 171 -7.33 11.13 26.28
C LYS A 171 -8.46 10.76 25.33
N TYR A 172 -8.12 10.00 24.30
CA TYR A 172 -9.04 9.65 23.22
C TYR A 172 -8.99 8.16 22.91
N ASP A 173 -10.16 7.57 22.72
CA ASP A 173 -10.31 6.16 22.37
C ASP A 173 -10.45 6.01 20.86
N VAL A 174 -9.68 5.08 20.29
CA VAL A 174 -9.81 4.69 18.88
C VAL A 174 -10.64 3.42 18.83
N ILE A 175 -11.78 3.49 18.14
CA ILE A 175 -12.76 2.43 18.05
C ILE A 175 -12.89 2.02 16.58
N VAL A 176 -12.73 0.72 16.29
CA VAL A 176 -12.93 0.15 14.96
C VAL A 176 -13.98 -0.95 15.06
N ASN A 177 -15.03 -0.86 14.26
CA ASN A 177 -16.16 -1.80 14.25
C ASN A 177 -16.74 -2.04 15.67
N GLY A 178 -16.86 -0.97 16.46
CA GLY A 178 -17.39 -1.01 17.82
C GLY A 178 -16.44 -1.56 18.89
N LYS A 179 -15.19 -1.90 18.55
CA LYS A 179 -14.18 -2.37 19.50
C LYS A 179 -13.08 -1.32 19.69
N LYS A 180 -12.75 -1.00 20.95
CA LYS A 180 -11.59 -0.15 21.26
C LYS A 180 -10.31 -0.91 20.87
N VAL A 181 -9.54 -0.33 19.94
CA VAL A 181 -8.30 -0.92 19.43
C VAL A 181 -7.06 -0.18 19.93
N TYR A 182 -7.20 1.09 20.29
CA TYR A 182 -6.09 1.92 20.74
C TYR A 182 -6.56 3.07 21.65
N GLU A 183 -5.65 3.63 22.44
CA GLU A 183 -5.87 4.82 23.26
C GLU A 183 -4.75 5.82 22.97
N LEU A 184 -5.12 7.08 22.72
CA LEU A 184 -4.21 8.19 22.53
C LEU A 184 -4.21 9.05 23.80
N ASP A 185 -3.04 9.23 24.41
CA ASP A 185 -2.88 9.95 25.69
C ASP A 185 -1.94 11.15 25.52
N ASN A 186 -2.51 12.35 25.42
CA ASN A 186 -1.82 13.64 25.30
C ASN A 186 -0.79 13.73 24.16
N LYS A 187 -0.80 12.79 23.22
CA LYS A 187 0.10 12.75 22.07
C LYS A 187 -0.49 11.94 20.92
N GLY A 188 -0.03 12.25 19.73
CA GLY A 188 -0.36 11.55 18.50
C GLY A 188 -1.18 12.41 17.53
N CYS A 189 -1.36 11.86 16.34
CA CYS A 189 -2.14 12.45 15.27
C CYS A 189 -2.90 11.38 14.50
N PHE A 190 -3.95 11.78 13.79
CA PHE A 190 -4.76 10.89 12.96
C PHE A 190 -5.41 11.68 11.81
N GLY A 191 -5.88 10.97 10.78
CA GLY A 191 -6.45 11.59 9.58
C GLY A 191 -5.39 12.11 8.60
N ASP A 192 -4.20 11.53 8.59
CA ASP A 192 -3.12 11.86 7.66
C ASP A 192 -3.50 11.60 6.20
N ILE A 193 -4.26 10.53 5.93
CA ILE A 193 -4.75 10.21 4.58
C ILE A 193 -5.70 11.28 4.03
N ALA A 194 -6.48 11.96 4.90
CA ALA A 194 -7.43 13.01 4.51
C ALA A 194 -6.77 14.22 3.83
N LEU A 195 -5.45 14.36 3.95
CA LEU A 195 -4.70 15.45 3.31
C LEU A 195 -4.34 15.15 1.85
N LEU A 196 -4.49 13.90 1.41
CA LEU A 196 -4.11 13.48 0.06
C LEU A 196 -5.26 13.57 -0.94
N TYR A 197 -6.49 13.27 -0.51
CA TYR A 197 -7.67 13.23 -1.35
C TYR A 197 -8.97 13.37 -0.59
#